data_AF-A0A6J4TXZ7-F1
#
_entry.id   AF-A0A6J4TXZ7-F1
#
_cell.length_a   1.000
_cell.length_b   1.000
_cell.length_c   1.000
_cell.angle_alpha   90.00
_cell.angle_beta   90.00
_cell.angle_gamma   90.00
#
_symmetry.space_group_name_H-M   'P 1'
#
loop_
_entity.id
_entity.type
_entity.pdbx_description
1 polymer ?
#
loop_
_entity_poly.entity_id
_entity_poly.type
_entity_poly.pdbx_seq_one_letter_code
_entity_poly.pdbx_strand_id
1 'polypeptide(L)'
;MRPRRRQRSMYEIGGWVFADLLLALALIFMVSSTGEPPATPTPTASPNLLATSEAARGALAAQASLDATAAAAAAATATVAAAQSVETVEALSAAQVSAQQTAVAAATAEAYANQQATATANALATRAALSDTERATADAQATQEAIAAEATLAAYATQQAAQSANVDQLTRDQATAAARATADAAAAQATGAALATQQAQQASAGATTAAIATQNAANGANAAATAAAQATAAQATIDALGASAAGAAAAQATINAIGTAQVIAAATATALAQVAANSALSPTAIETSIQVDLNGVVNGNQDAIEQAQEEIDNLVSQFGPDCRVGFVLTTGYAPEIGPGNTLADIINGYLGTDHPELFPPETGFESIANLGEPFGQVDFFILTYSGCTYSG
;
A
#
# COMPACT_ATOMS: atom_id res chain seq x y z
N MET A 1 -7.57 -39.84 -17.68
CA MET A 1 -8.23 -40.70 -16.67
C MET A 1 -7.19 -41.16 -15.66
N ARG A 2 -7.26 -40.72 -14.40
CA ARG A 2 -6.31 -41.11 -13.32
C ARG A 2 -6.97 -42.17 -12.41
N PRO A 3 -6.24 -43.21 -11.96
CA PRO A 3 -6.81 -44.27 -11.15
C PRO A 3 -7.01 -43.84 -9.69
N ARG A 4 -8.23 -44.05 -9.16
CA ARG A 4 -8.56 -43.87 -7.73
C ARG A 4 -7.92 -44.97 -6.89
N ARG A 5 -7.06 -44.60 -5.93
CA ARG A 5 -6.55 -45.53 -4.91
C ARG A 5 -7.63 -45.79 -3.85
N ARG A 6 -7.93 -47.07 -3.60
CA ARG A 6 -8.80 -47.53 -2.51
C ARG A 6 -8.08 -47.38 -1.18
N GLN A 7 -8.58 -46.51 -0.30
CA GLN A 7 -8.23 -46.52 1.11
C GLN A 7 -8.83 -47.78 1.76
N ARG A 8 -7.97 -48.68 2.24
CA ARG A 8 -8.38 -49.75 3.17
C ARG A 8 -8.52 -49.12 4.55
N SER A 9 -9.68 -49.32 5.15
CA SER A 9 -10.08 -48.82 6.46
C SER A 9 -9.13 -49.34 7.55
N MET A 10 -8.46 -48.45 8.29
CA MET A 10 -7.63 -48.80 9.45
C MET A 10 -8.44 -49.41 10.62
N TYR A 11 -9.77 -49.40 10.55
CA TYR A 11 -10.64 -49.94 11.60
C TYR A 11 -10.67 -51.48 11.67
N GLU A 12 -10.30 -52.21 10.61
CA GLU A 12 -10.30 -53.68 10.64
C GLU A 12 -9.09 -54.29 11.35
N ILE A 13 -7.97 -53.59 11.47
CA ILE A 13 -6.74 -54.12 12.11
C ILE A 13 -6.79 -53.97 13.65
N GLY A 14 -7.51 -52.98 14.17
CA GLY A 14 -7.60 -52.72 15.62
C GLY A 14 -8.39 -53.78 16.40
N GLY A 15 -9.36 -54.46 15.77
CA GLY A 15 -10.21 -55.44 16.46
C GLY A 15 -9.48 -56.73 16.87
N TRP A 16 -8.46 -57.14 16.10
CA TRP A 16 -7.71 -58.37 16.38
C TRP A 16 -6.76 -58.22 17.57
N VAL A 17 -6.10 -57.07 17.70
CA VAL A 17 -5.15 -56.80 18.81
C VAL A 17 -5.87 -56.71 20.15
N PHE A 18 -7.10 -56.19 20.18
CA PHE A 18 -7.89 -56.09 21.41
C PHE A 18 -8.35 -57.46 21.95
N ALA A 19 -8.66 -58.40 21.06
CA ALA A 19 -9.07 -59.75 21.45
C ALA A 19 -7.93 -60.53 22.12
N ASP A 20 -6.70 -60.45 21.60
CA ASP A 20 -5.54 -61.12 22.19
C ASP A 20 -5.16 -60.54 23.56
N LEU A 21 -5.36 -59.23 23.76
CA LEU A 21 -5.05 -58.57 25.03
C LEU A 21 -6.02 -59.00 26.15
N LEU A 22 -7.31 -59.18 25.83
CA LEU A 22 -8.29 -59.73 26.77
C LEU A 22 -8.03 -61.20 27.10
N LEU A 23 -7.57 -62.00 26.13
CA LEU A 23 -7.21 -63.40 26.35
C LEU A 23 -5.98 -63.53 27.28
N ALA A 24 -4.96 -62.68 27.07
CA ALA A 24 -3.77 -62.64 27.92
C ALA A 24 -4.12 -62.25 29.37
N LEU A 25 -5.04 -61.29 29.55
CA LEU A 25 -5.50 -60.88 30.88
C LEU A 25 -6.25 -62.01 31.60
N ALA A 26 -7.11 -62.74 30.89
CA ALA A 26 -7.86 -63.87 31.46
C ALA A 26 -6.94 -65.02 31.91
N LEU A 27 -5.88 -65.30 31.16
CA LEU A 27 -4.87 -66.31 31.52
C LEU A 27 -4.08 -65.94 32.79
N ILE A 28 -3.76 -64.66 32.97
CA ILE A 28 -3.07 -64.18 34.18
C ILE A 28 -3.95 -64.34 35.44
N PHE A 29 -5.25 -64.12 35.33
CA PHE A 29 -6.18 -64.33 36.45
C PHE A 29 -6.41 -65.82 36.77
N MET A 30 -6.25 -66.73 35.80
CA MET A 30 -6.42 -68.16 36.06
C MET A 30 -5.21 -68.82 36.74
N VAL A 31 -4.00 -68.30 36.55
CA VAL A 31 -2.78 -68.89 37.12
C VAL A 31 -2.51 -68.44 38.56
N SER A 32 -3.15 -67.36 39.04
CA SER A 32 -2.89 -66.80 40.37
C SER A 32 -3.73 -67.37 41.52
N SER A 33 -4.60 -68.37 41.28
CA SER A 33 -5.46 -68.95 42.33
C SER A 33 -4.99 -70.32 42.86
N THR A 34 -3.71 -70.46 43.19
CA THR A 34 -3.24 -71.60 44.01
C THR A 34 -3.17 -71.18 45.46
N GLY A 35 -4.09 -71.70 46.27
CA GLY A 35 -4.29 -71.33 47.66
C GLY A 35 -3.12 -71.72 48.57
N GLU A 36 -2.51 -70.72 49.20
CA GLU A 36 -1.77 -70.87 50.44
C GLU A 36 -2.72 -70.66 51.65
N PRO A 37 -2.50 -71.36 52.77
CA PRO A 37 -3.32 -71.22 53.98
C PRO A 37 -3.28 -69.79 54.53
N PRO A 38 -4.39 -69.30 55.13
CA PRO A 38 -4.50 -67.90 55.53
C PRO A 38 -3.44 -67.57 56.57
N ALA A 39 -2.49 -66.72 56.19
CA ALA A 39 -1.61 -66.07 57.14
C ALA A 39 -2.47 -65.32 58.15
N THR A 40 -2.15 -65.50 59.43
CA THR A 40 -2.74 -64.78 60.56
C THR A 40 -2.86 -63.29 60.19
N PRO A 41 -4.04 -62.65 60.33
CA PRO A 41 -4.24 -61.29 59.88
C PRO A 41 -3.35 -60.36 60.70
N THR A 42 -2.19 -60.02 60.15
CA THR A 42 -1.39 -58.90 60.63
C THR A 42 -2.31 -57.68 60.58
N PRO A 43 -2.52 -56.96 61.70
CA PRO A 43 -3.40 -55.81 61.73
C PRO A 43 -2.97 -54.85 60.60
N THR A 44 -3.83 -54.70 59.61
CA THR A 44 -3.57 -53.86 58.45
C THR A 44 -3.39 -52.45 58.98
N ALA A 45 -2.20 -51.88 58.78
CA ALA A 45 -1.89 -50.54 59.22
C ALA A 45 -3.01 -49.60 58.75
N SER A 46 -3.61 -48.87 59.69
CA SER A 46 -4.69 -47.94 59.39
C SER A 46 -4.22 -46.98 58.30
N PRO A 47 -4.98 -46.79 57.20
CA PRO A 47 -4.58 -45.93 56.09
C PRO A 47 -4.17 -44.57 56.62
N ASN A 48 -2.96 -44.12 56.28
CA ASN A 48 -2.49 -42.79 56.67
C ASN A 48 -3.22 -41.76 55.80
N LEU A 49 -4.42 -41.36 56.23
CA LEU A 49 -5.30 -40.43 55.53
C LEU A 49 -4.61 -39.08 55.27
N LEU A 50 -3.67 -38.68 56.13
CA LEU A 50 -2.88 -37.46 55.94
C LEU A 50 -1.96 -37.60 54.73
N ALA A 51 -1.17 -38.68 54.66
CA ALA A 51 -0.29 -38.95 53.52
C ALA A 51 -1.06 -39.10 52.20
N THR A 52 -2.24 -39.74 52.23
CA THR A 52 -3.12 -39.82 51.05
C THR A 52 -3.65 -38.44 50.63
N SER A 53 -4.04 -37.59 51.58
CA SER A 53 -4.50 -36.22 51.29
C SER A 53 -3.38 -35.32 50.76
N GLU A 54 -2.14 -35.49 51.22
CA GLU A 54 -0.97 -34.76 50.75
C GLU A 54 -0.57 -35.18 49.34
N ALA A 55 -0.57 -36.48 49.06
CA ALA A 55 -0.34 -37.00 47.72
C ALA A 55 -1.41 -36.49 46.73
N ALA A 56 -2.68 -36.46 47.14
CA ALA A 56 -3.77 -35.91 46.32
C ALA A 56 -3.59 -34.41 46.04
N ARG A 57 -3.19 -33.61 47.05
CA ARG A 57 -2.88 -32.18 46.85
C ARG A 57 -1.67 -31.98 45.93
N GLY A 58 -0.64 -32.80 46.06
CA GLY A 58 0.53 -32.78 45.17
C GLY A 58 0.17 -33.10 43.72
N ALA A 59 -0.66 -34.11 43.50
CA ALA A 59 -1.16 -34.46 42.17
C ALA A 59 -2.01 -33.33 41.56
N LEU A 60 -2.87 -32.69 42.35
CA LEU A 60 -3.68 -31.56 41.88
C LEU A 60 -2.81 -30.35 41.50
N ALA A 61 -1.77 -30.06 42.29
CA ALA A 61 -0.82 -28.98 42.00
C ALA A 61 0.02 -29.27 40.74
N ALA A 62 0.42 -30.53 40.52
CA ALA A 62 1.12 -30.94 39.31
C ALA A 62 0.21 -30.87 38.07
N GLN A 63 -1.08 -31.22 38.21
CA GLN A 63 -2.03 -31.07 37.12
C GLN A 63 -2.23 -29.58 36.76
N ALA A 64 -2.37 -28.71 37.76
CA ALA A 64 -2.52 -27.27 37.53
C ALA A 64 -1.29 -26.64 36.83
N SER A 65 -0.08 -27.13 37.11
CA SER A 65 1.13 -26.65 36.43
C SER A 65 1.22 -27.12 34.97
N LEU A 66 0.77 -28.36 34.68
CA LEU A 66 0.66 -28.86 33.32
C LEU A 66 -0.37 -28.06 32.51
N ASP A 67 -1.53 -27.78 33.09
CA ASP A 67 -2.60 -27.00 32.45
C ASP A 67 -2.13 -25.56 32.17
N ALA A 68 -1.43 -24.93 33.12
CA ALA A 68 -0.84 -23.61 32.93
C ALA A 68 0.23 -23.60 31.81
N THR A 69 1.06 -24.64 31.73
CA THR A 69 2.08 -24.78 30.68
C THR A 69 1.42 -24.97 29.30
N ALA A 70 0.36 -25.78 29.21
CA ALA A 70 -0.40 -25.97 27.99
C ALA A 70 -1.07 -24.66 27.51
N ALA A 71 -1.65 -23.90 28.45
CA ALA A 71 -2.24 -22.60 28.13
C ALA A 71 -1.19 -21.59 27.63
N ALA A 72 0.00 -21.54 28.25
CA ALA A 72 1.09 -20.68 27.80
C ALA A 72 1.59 -21.07 26.39
N ALA A 73 1.73 -22.37 26.10
CA ALA A 73 2.11 -22.84 24.77
C ALA A 73 1.07 -22.51 23.69
N ALA A 74 -0.23 -22.61 24.02
CA ALA A 74 -1.31 -22.22 23.13
C ALA A 74 -1.29 -20.71 22.84
N ALA A 75 -1.08 -19.88 23.86
CA ALA A 75 -0.96 -18.43 23.70
C ALA A 75 0.25 -18.04 22.83
N ALA A 76 1.41 -18.68 23.04
CA ALA A 76 2.59 -18.45 22.21
C ALA A 76 2.33 -18.81 20.73
N THR A 77 1.65 -19.93 20.48
CA THR A 77 1.28 -20.36 19.12
C THR A 77 0.34 -19.36 18.45
N ALA A 78 -0.65 -18.84 19.18
CA ALA A 78 -1.57 -17.82 18.67
C ALA A 78 -0.84 -16.51 18.30
N THR A 79 0.13 -16.09 19.11
CA THR A 79 0.95 -14.91 18.83
C THR A 79 1.79 -15.07 17.56
N VAL A 80 2.41 -16.24 17.34
CA VAL A 80 3.18 -16.52 16.12
C VAL A 80 2.27 -16.52 14.88
N ALA A 81 1.08 -17.12 14.98
CA ALA A 81 0.11 -17.11 13.88
C ALA A 81 -0.38 -15.68 13.54
N ALA A 82 -0.61 -14.86 14.56
CA ALA A 82 -0.97 -13.45 14.37
C ALA A 82 0.16 -12.66 13.67
N ALA A 83 1.42 -12.85 14.09
CA ALA A 83 2.57 -12.20 13.46
C ALA A 83 2.73 -12.59 11.97
N GLN A 84 2.56 -13.88 11.63
CA GLN A 84 2.60 -14.35 10.23
C GLN A 84 1.47 -13.76 9.37
N SER A 85 0.30 -13.49 9.96
CA SER A 85 -0.81 -12.84 9.25
C SER A 85 -0.53 -11.37 8.94
N VAL A 86 0.25 -10.67 9.76
CA VAL A 86 0.64 -9.27 9.51
C VAL A 86 1.64 -9.19 8.36
N GLU A 87 2.68 -10.03 8.37
CA GLU A 87 3.71 -10.07 7.31
C GLU A 87 3.10 -10.35 5.92
N THR A 88 2.12 -11.25 5.87
CA THR A 88 1.42 -11.58 4.62
C THR A 88 0.53 -10.44 4.11
N VAL A 89 -0.13 -9.69 5.00
CA VAL A 89 -0.93 -8.51 4.62
C VAL A 89 -0.04 -7.37 4.12
N GLU A 90 1.10 -7.13 4.75
CA GLU A 90 2.07 -6.10 4.31
C GLU A 90 2.62 -6.43 2.92
N ALA A 91 3.08 -7.67 2.71
CA ALA A 91 3.58 -8.12 1.41
C ALA A 91 2.51 -8.00 0.31
N LEU A 92 1.25 -8.35 0.61
CA LEU A 92 0.14 -8.23 -0.35
C LEU A 92 -0.17 -6.77 -0.68
N SER A 93 -0.14 -5.88 0.32
CA SER A 93 -0.40 -4.45 0.13
C SER A 93 0.69 -3.77 -0.71
N ALA A 94 1.97 -4.09 -0.47
CA ALA A 94 3.08 -3.59 -1.27
C ALA A 94 3.01 -4.06 -2.73
N ALA A 95 2.64 -5.33 -2.95
CA ALA A 95 2.43 -5.88 -4.29
C ALA A 95 1.28 -5.18 -5.03
N GLN A 96 0.16 -4.88 -4.35
CA GLN A 96 -0.96 -4.16 -4.95
C GLN A 96 -0.60 -2.72 -5.34
N VAL A 97 0.15 -1.99 -4.49
CA VAL A 97 0.61 -0.63 -4.80
C VAL A 97 1.54 -0.64 -6.02
N SER A 98 2.49 -1.57 -6.08
CA SER A 98 3.39 -1.72 -7.24
C SER A 98 2.63 -2.05 -8.54
N ALA A 99 1.61 -2.92 -8.46
CA ALA A 99 0.77 -3.26 -9.61
C ALA A 99 -0.05 -2.05 -10.11
N GLN A 100 -0.63 -1.25 -9.21
CA GLN A 100 -1.35 -0.03 -9.59
C GLN A 100 -0.44 1.01 -10.24
N GLN A 101 0.76 1.26 -9.67
CA GLN A 101 1.72 2.18 -10.25
C GLN A 101 2.14 1.76 -11.66
N THR A 102 2.36 0.46 -11.87
CA THR A 102 2.68 -0.11 -13.19
C THR A 102 1.53 0.10 -14.19
N ALA A 103 0.28 -0.10 -13.78
CA ALA A 103 -0.88 0.08 -14.64
C ALA A 103 -1.08 1.55 -15.05
N VAL A 104 -0.89 2.49 -14.11
CA VAL A 104 -0.96 3.94 -14.41
C VAL A 104 0.14 4.33 -15.40
N ALA A 105 1.39 3.91 -15.16
CA ALA A 105 2.50 4.21 -16.07
C ALA A 105 2.25 3.67 -17.49
N ALA A 106 1.70 2.46 -17.62
CA ALA A 106 1.34 1.88 -18.92
C ALA A 106 0.24 2.69 -19.63
N ALA A 107 -0.83 3.08 -18.92
CA ALA A 107 -1.91 3.89 -19.47
C ALA A 107 -1.44 5.28 -19.93
N THR A 108 -0.55 5.92 -19.16
CA THR A 108 0.07 7.20 -19.55
C THR A 108 0.92 7.03 -20.81
N ALA A 109 1.74 5.99 -20.90
CA ALA A 109 2.56 5.73 -22.08
C ALA A 109 1.71 5.51 -23.34
N GLU A 110 0.60 4.78 -23.23
CA GLU A 110 -0.35 4.58 -24.34
C GLU A 110 -1.03 5.88 -24.78
N ALA A 111 -1.45 6.72 -23.82
CA ALA A 111 -2.04 8.03 -24.13
C ALA A 111 -1.06 8.93 -24.90
N TYR A 112 0.20 8.99 -24.50
CA TYR A 112 1.25 9.73 -25.23
C TYR A 112 1.49 9.16 -26.63
N ALA A 113 1.52 7.84 -26.79
CA ALA A 113 1.66 7.22 -28.10
C ALA A 113 0.49 7.58 -29.04
N ASN A 114 -0.75 7.57 -28.53
CA ASN A 114 -1.92 7.96 -29.30
C ASN A 114 -1.94 9.44 -29.67
N GLN A 115 -1.49 10.32 -28.76
CA GLN A 115 -1.36 11.75 -29.03
C GLN A 115 -0.31 12.01 -30.12
N GLN A 116 0.86 11.35 -30.05
CA GLN A 116 1.90 11.45 -31.09
C GLN A 116 1.41 10.92 -32.44
N ALA A 117 0.68 9.80 -32.46
CA ALA A 117 0.11 9.26 -33.68
C ALA A 117 -0.89 10.24 -34.32
N THR A 118 -1.74 10.88 -33.51
CA THR A 118 -2.71 11.89 -33.98
C THR A 118 -2.02 13.13 -34.50
N ALA A 119 -1.04 13.67 -33.76
CA ALA A 119 -0.23 14.80 -34.20
C ALA A 119 0.50 14.51 -35.52
N THR A 120 1.05 13.29 -35.66
CA THR A 120 1.70 12.85 -36.90
C THR A 120 0.71 12.76 -38.06
N ALA A 121 -0.47 12.20 -37.84
CA ALA A 121 -1.51 12.11 -38.87
C ALA A 121 -1.96 13.50 -39.34
N ASN A 122 -2.16 14.44 -38.41
CA ASN A 122 -2.51 15.82 -38.71
C ASN A 122 -1.40 16.52 -39.49
N ALA A 123 -0.13 16.36 -39.08
CA ALA A 123 1.01 16.93 -39.79
C ALA A 123 1.13 16.39 -41.22
N LEU A 124 0.88 15.10 -41.45
CA LEU A 124 0.85 14.51 -42.79
C LEU A 124 -0.30 15.04 -43.64
N ALA A 125 -1.49 15.24 -43.06
CA ALA A 125 -2.63 15.83 -43.74
C ALA A 125 -2.34 17.29 -44.16
N THR A 126 -1.77 18.10 -43.27
CA THR A 126 -1.35 19.48 -43.56
C THR A 126 -0.28 19.50 -44.65
N ARG A 127 0.73 18.62 -44.58
CA ARG A 127 1.79 18.51 -45.59
C ARG A 127 1.25 18.16 -46.98
N ALA A 128 0.20 17.34 -47.06
CA ALA A 128 -0.43 16.97 -48.32
C ALA A 128 -1.21 18.13 -48.99
N ALA A 129 -1.61 19.15 -48.22
CA ALA A 129 -2.35 20.30 -48.72
C ALA A 129 -1.45 21.43 -49.28
N LEU A 130 -0.14 21.40 -49.02
CA LEU A 130 0.80 22.47 -49.40
C LEU A 130 1.41 22.29 -50.80
N SER A 131 1.59 23.39 -51.54
CA SER A 131 2.31 23.39 -52.82
C SER A 131 3.81 23.04 -52.64
N ASP A 132 4.52 22.72 -53.72
CA ASP A 132 5.95 22.32 -53.64
C ASP A 132 6.83 23.39 -52.99
N THR A 133 6.58 24.67 -53.29
CA THR A 133 7.34 25.81 -52.75
C THR A 133 7.03 26.05 -51.27
N GLU A 134 5.75 25.95 -50.88
CA GLU A 134 5.33 26.07 -49.48
C GLU A 134 5.85 24.90 -48.63
N ARG A 135 5.90 23.68 -49.20
CA ARG A 135 6.53 22.52 -48.56
C ARG A 135 8.01 22.74 -48.28
N ALA A 136 8.76 23.35 -49.20
CA ALA A 136 10.19 23.59 -49.00
C ALA A 136 10.46 24.56 -47.84
N THR A 137 9.67 25.62 -47.70
CA THR A 137 9.76 26.55 -46.56
C THR A 137 9.28 25.90 -45.27
N ALA A 138 8.16 25.17 -45.30
CA ALA A 138 7.65 24.44 -44.15
C ALA A 138 8.63 23.36 -43.65
N ASP A 139 9.31 22.64 -44.55
CA ASP A 139 10.33 21.65 -44.20
C ASP A 139 11.56 22.30 -43.53
N ALA A 140 11.97 23.48 -44.00
CA ALA A 140 13.07 24.23 -43.37
C ALA A 140 12.71 24.73 -41.97
N GLN A 141 11.48 25.22 -41.79
CA GLN A 141 10.97 25.70 -40.50
C GLN A 141 10.74 24.55 -39.51
N ALA A 142 10.15 23.44 -39.97
CA ALA A 142 10.00 22.21 -39.20
C ALA A 142 11.35 21.63 -38.76
N THR A 143 12.41 21.77 -39.57
CA THR A 143 13.76 21.37 -39.16
C THR A 143 14.29 22.25 -38.01
N GLN A 144 14.00 23.55 -38.04
CA GLN A 144 14.40 24.49 -37.00
C GLN A 144 13.64 24.23 -35.68
N GLU A 145 12.34 23.97 -35.78
CA GLU A 145 11.48 23.57 -34.66
C GLU A 145 11.89 22.21 -34.10
N ALA A 146 12.25 21.24 -34.95
CA ALA A 146 12.76 19.94 -34.50
C ALA A 146 14.05 20.08 -33.68
N ILE A 147 14.97 20.96 -34.09
CA ILE A 147 16.19 21.25 -33.31
C ILE A 147 15.85 21.92 -31.97
N ALA A 148 14.89 22.87 -31.96
CA ALA A 148 14.44 23.50 -30.72
C ALA A 148 13.74 22.51 -29.78
N ALA A 149 12.91 21.61 -30.32
CA ALA A 149 12.26 20.54 -29.59
C ALA A 149 13.28 19.53 -29.03
N GLU A 150 14.33 19.20 -29.78
CA GLU A 150 15.42 18.32 -29.32
C GLU A 150 16.20 18.96 -28.15
N ALA A 151 16.45 20.27 -28.21
CA ALA A 151 17.05 21.01 -27.10
C ALA A 151 16.14 21.03 -25.85
N THR A 152 14.83 21.21 -26.03
CA THR A 152 13.85 21.15 -24.94
C THR A 152 13.74 19.74 -24.35
N LEU A 153 13.72 18.69 -25.18
CA LEU A 153 13.74 17.30 -24.74
C LEU A 153 15.03 16.96 -23.98
N ALA A 154 16.19 17.47 -24.42
CA ALA A 154 17.44 17.30 -23.70
C ALA A 154 17.42 18.00 -22.32
N ALA A 155 16.84 19.20 -22.23
CA ALA A 155 16.63 19.90 -20.97
C ALA A 155 15.66 19.13 -20.04
N TYR A 156 14.56 18.62 -20.59
CA TYR A 156 13.59 17.81 -19.84
C TYR A 156 14.18 16.48 -19.38
N ALA A 157 14.96 15.80 -20.21
CA ALA A 157 15.69 14.59 -19.84
C ALA A 157 16.70 14.86 -18.72
N THR A 158 17.35 16.03 -18.72
CA THR A 158 18.26 16.46 -17.65
C THR A 158 17.49 16.73 -16.35
N GLN A 159 16.33 17.39 -16.43
CA GLN A 159 15.46 17.63 -15.28
C GLN A 159 14.88 16.31 -14.73
N GLN A 160 14.49 15.39 -15.62
CA GLN A 160 13.99 14.07 -15.25
C GLN A 160 15.11 13.24 -14.62
N ALA A 161 16.35 13.31 -15.10
CA ALA A 161 17.51 12.69 -14.44
C ALA A 161 17.75 13.26 -13.03
N ALA A 162 17.57 14.57 -12.84
CA ALA A 162 17.64 15.20 -11.52
C ALA A 162 16.48 14.77 -10.59
N GLN A 163 15.26 14.60 -11.13
CA GLN A 163 14.14 14.04 -10.37
C GLN A 163 14.33 12.55 -10.06
N SER A 164 14.88 11.76 -10.98
CA SER A 164 15.27 10.37 -10.76
C SER A 164 16.32 10.26 -9.65
N ALA A 165 17.25 11.21 -9.53
CA ALA A 165 18.17 11.27 -8.39
C ALA A 165 17.45 11.48 -7.04
N ASN A 166 16.33 12.23 -7.03
CA ASN A 166 15.46 12.36 -5.85
C ASN A 166 14.64 11.10 -5.58
N VAL A 167 14.18 10.39 -6.62
CA VAL A 167 13.51 9.08 -6.47
C VAL A 167 14.50 8.02 -5.97
N ASP A 168 15.75 8.04 -6.44
CA ASP A 168 16.83 7.19 -5.94
C ASP A 168 17.15 7.51 -4.48
N GLN A 169 17.17 8.79 -4.11
CA GLN A 169 17.29 9.23 -2.72
C GLN A 169 16.15 8.67 -1.87
N LEU A 170 14.91 8.85 -2.30
CA LEU A 170 13.72 8.34 -1.60
C LEU A 170 13.73 6.81 -1.51
N THR A 171 14.16 6.12 -2.57
CA THR A 171 14.30 4.66 -2.61
C THR A 171 15.39 4.18 -1.66
N ARG A 172 16.52 4.89 -1.58
CA ARG A 172 17.59 4.63 -0.59
C ARG A 172 17.10 4.87 0.84
N ASP A 173 16.33 5.93 1.07
CA ASP A 173 15.77 6.23 2.39
C ASP A 173 14.75 5.15 2.80
N GLN A 174 13.89 4.72 1.88
CA GLN A 174 12.95 3.60 2.10
C GLN A 174 13.68 2.28 2.35
N ALA A 175 14.71 1.95 1.56
CA ALA A 175 15.52 0.75 1.77
C ALA A 175 16.25 0.79 3.12
N THR A 176 16.74 1.97 3.53
CA THR A 176 17.37 2.17 4.83
C THR A 176 16.37 2.00 5.97
N ALA A 177 15.15 2.54 5.82
CA ALA A 177 14.08 2.38 6.79
C ALA A 177 13.66 0.91 6.92
N ALA A 178 13.50 0.19 5.79
CA ALA A 178 13.18 -1.24 5.76
C ALA A 178 14.29 -2.09 6.39
N ALA A 179 15.56 -1.77 6.12
CA ALA A 179 16.69 -2.44 6.75
C ALA A 179 16.75 -2.21 8.27
N ARG A 180 16.45 -0.99 8.74
CA ARG A 180 16.33 -0.68 10.18
C ARG A 180 15.18 -1.47 10.81
N ALA A 181 14.00 -1.48 10.18
CA ALA A 181 12.86 -2.27 10.67
C ALA A 181 13.18 -3.77 10.75
N THR A 182 13.91 -4.32 9.77
CA THR A 182 14.37 -5.72 9.78
C THR A 182 15.36 -5.98 10.92
N ALA A 183 16.31 -5.08 11.14
CA ALA A 183 17.27 -5.18 12.24
C ALA A 183 16.57 -5.10 13.61
N ASP A 184 15.59 -4.21 13.76
CA ASP A 184 14.80 -4.07 14.99
C ASP A 184 13.94 -5.31 15.25
N ALA A 185 13.34 -5.89 14.21
CA ALA A 185 12.59 -7.14 14.30
C ALA A 185 13.48 -8.32 14.71
N ALA A 186 14.67 -8.44 14.12
CA ALA A 186 15.65 -9.47 14.49
C ALA A 186 16.15 -9.27 15.93
N ALA A 187 16.38 -8.01 16.36
CA ALA A 187 16.74 -7.70 17.74
C ALA A 187 15.62 -8.09 18.71
N ALA A 188 14.36 -7.76 18.39
CA ALA A 188 13.20 -8.17 19.17
C ALA A 188 13.07 -9.70 19.26
N GLN A 189 13.29 -10.43 18.16
CA GLN A 189 13.30 -11.89 18.15
C GLN A 189 14.43 -12.47 19.01
N ALA A 190 15.63 -11.89 18.95
CA ALA A 190 16.76 -12.30 19.78
C ALA A 190 16.48 -12.05 21.27
N THR A 191 15.88 -10.91 21.62
CA THR A 191 15.42 -10.63 22.99
C THR A 191 14.37 -11.65 23.43
N GLY A 192 13.38 -11.98 22.59
CA GLY A 192 12.38 -13.01 22.87
C GLY A 192 12.98 -14.40 23.11
N ALA A 193 13.94 -14.82 22.29
CA ALA A 193 14.64 -16.09 22.44
C ALA A 193 15.51 -16.13 23.72
N ALA A 194 16.19 -15.03 24.05
CA ALA A 194 16.93 -14.90 25.30
C ALA A 194 16.01 -14.99 26.52
N LEU A 195 14.85 -14.34 26.47
CA LEU A 195 13.84 -14.37 27.52
C LEU A 195 13.24 -15.79 27.69
N ALA A 196 12.95 -16.47 26.58
CA ALA A 196 12.50 -17.87 26.61
C ALA A 196 13.55 -18.81 27.22
N THR A 197 14.83 -18.59 26.91
CA THR A 197 15.94 -19.34 27.52
C THR A 197 16.04 -19.09 29.02
N GLN A 198 15.90 -17.82 29.44
CA GLN A 198 15.87 -17.45 30.86
C GLN A 198 14.69 -18.11 31.59
N GLN A 199 13.51 -18.12 30.98
CA GLN A 199 12.32 -18.80 31.53
C GLN A 199 12.55 -20.31 31.66
N ALA A 200 13.15 -20.97 30.67
CA ALA A 200 13.48 -22.39 30.73
C ALA A 200 14.50 -22.71 31.85
N GLN A 201 15.49 -21.84 32.05
CA GLN A 201 16.46 -21.97 33.15
C GLN A 201 15.79 -21.78 34.52
N GLN A 202 14.91 -20.79 34.66
CA GLN A 202 14.14 -20.57 35.89
C GLN A 202 13.20 -21.74 36.20
N ALA A 203 12.50 -22.28 35.20
CA ALA A 203 11.66 -23.47 35.34
C ALA A 203 12.47 -24.69 35.80
N SER A 204 13.68 -24.89 35.23
CA SER A 204 14.59 -25.97 35.63
C SER A 204 15.10 -25.80 37.06
N ALA A 205 15.45 -24.57 37.48
CA ALA A 205 15.85 -24.26 38.84
C ALA A 205 14.70 -24.47 39.84
N GLY A 206 13.48 -24.08 39.48
CA GLY A 206 12.27 -24.32 40.25
C GLY A 206 11.97 -25.81 40.41
N ALA A 207 12.08 -26.60 39.32
CA ALA A 207 11.91 -28.05 39.36
C ALA A 207 12.95 -28.73 40.25
N THR A 208 14.21 -28.28 40.19
CA THR A 208 15.28 -28.78 41.07
C THR A 208 14.97 -28.47 42.54
N THR A 209 14.47 -27.28 42.82
CA THR A 209 14.09 -26.85 44.17
C THR A 209 12.89 -27.66 44.70
N ALA A 210 11.89 -27.93 43.86
CA ALA A 210 10.74 -28.78 44.19
C ALA A 210 11.17 -30.24 44.47
N ALA A 211 12.11 -30.78 43.69
CA ALA A 211 12.68 -32.10 43.92
C ALA A 211 13.42 -32.19 45.25
N ILE A 212 14.26 -31.19 45.58
CA ILE A 212 14.95 -31.09 46.88
C ILE A 212 13.93 -30.96 48.02
N ALA A 213 12.89 -30.15 47.88
CA ALA A 213 11.84 -30.01 48.87
C ALA A 213 11.09 -31.33 49.11
N THR A 214 10.83 -32.10 48.05
CA THR A 214 10.21 -33.44 48.14
C THR A 214 11.12 -34.42 48.87
N GLN A 215 12.42 -34.43 48.55
CA GLN A 215 13.40 -35.27 49.23
C GLN A 215 13.54 -34.90 50.71
N ASN A 216 13.56 -33.61 51.05
CA ASN A 216 13.61 -33.13 52.43
C ASN A 216 12.34 -33.48 53.22
N ALA A 217 11.16 -33.36 52.59
CA ALA A 217 9.89 -33.77 53.19
C ALA A 217 9.86 -35.29 53.46
N ALA A 218 10.34 -36.11 52.51
CA ALA A 218 10.47 -37.56 52.70
C ALA A 218 11.45 -37.93 53.84
N ASN A 219 12.46 -37.10 54.07
CA ASN A 219 13.42 -37.26 55.17
C ASN A 219 12.95 -36.65 56.50
N GLY A 220 11.71 -36.14 56.58
CA GLY A 220 11.15 -35.53 57.81
C GLY A 220 11.74 -34.15 58.15
N ALA A 221 12.48 -33.53 57.24
CA ALA A 221 13.13 -32.25 57.44
C ALA A 221 12.32 -31.09 56.83
N ASN A 222 11.53 -30.45 57.69
CA ASN A 222 11.22 -29.02 57.69
C ASN A 222 10.23 -28.48 56.61
N ALA A 223 8.94 -28.45 56.97
CA ALA A 223 7.84 -27.84 56.18
C ALA A 223 8.09 -26.38 55.73
N ALA A 224 8.94 -25.63 56.45
CA ALA A 224 9.35 -24.29 56.07
C ALA A 224 10.16 -24.25 54.75
N ALA A 225 10.96 -25.29 54.46
CA ALA A 225 11.71 -25.39 53.21
C ALA A 225 10.79 -25.65 52.01
N THR A 226 9.74 -26.46 52.21
CA THR A 226 8.70 -26.70 51.20
C THR A 226 7.90 -25.44 50.90
N ALA A 227 7.51 -24.68 51.94
CA ALA A 227 6.81 -23.42 51.76
C ALA A 227 7.67 -22.36 51.03
N ALA A 228 8.97 -22.27 51.35
CA ALA A 228 9.91 -21.39 50.66
C ALA A 228 10.10 -21.77 49.17
N ALA A 229 10.18 -23.07 48.87
CA ALA A 229 10.26 -23.55 47.48
C ALA A 229 9.01 -23.20 46.65
N GLN A 230 7.82 -23.33 47.25
CA GLN A 230 6.56 -22.96 46.61
C GLN A 230 6.45 -21.45 46.36
N ALA A 231 6.90 -20.62 47.32
CA ALA A 231 6.94 -19.17 47.15
C ALA A 231 7.87 -18.74 45.99
N THR A 232 9.05 -19.35 45.88
CA THR A 232 9.99 -19.09 44.77
C THR A 232 9.42 -19.51 43.42
N ALA A 233 8.71 -20.65 43.36
CA ALA A 233 8.04 -21.09 42.13
C ALA A 233 6.89 -20.15 41.72
N ALA A 234 6.13 -19.64 42.69
CA ALA A 234 5.08 -18.65 42.43
C ALA A 234 5.66 -17.33 41.91
N GLN A 235 6.76 -16.84 42.50
CA GLN A 235 7.42 -15.61 42.04
C GLN A 235 7.97 -15.75 40.61
N ALA A 236 8.62 -16.87 40.27
CA ALA A 236 9.10 -17.14 38.91
C ALA A 236 7.95 -17.15 37.88
N THR A 237 6.76 -17.61 38.28
CA THR A 237 5.56 -17.58 37.42
C THR A 237 5.06 -16.15 37.19
N ILE A 238 5.09 -15.30 38.24
CA ILE A 238 4.71 -13.88 38.15
C ILE A 238 5.67 -13.12 37.21
N ASP A 239 6.98 -13.35 37.35
CA ASP A 239 7.99 -12.72 36.51
C ASP A 239 7.85 -13.13 35.03
N ALA A 240 7.54 -14.41 34.77
CA ALA A 240 7.25 -14.92 33.42
C ALA A 240 5.98 -14.29 32.81
N LEU A 241 4.92 -14.05 33.61
CA LEU A 241 3.73 -13.33 33.14
C LEU A 241 4.06 -11.88 32.78
N GLY A 242 4.85 -11.17 33.60
CA GLY A 242 5.26 -9.79 33.34
C GLY A 242 6.06 -9.63 32.04
N ALA A 243 6.94 -10.58 31.74
CA ALA A 243 7.67 -10.67 30.48
C ALA A 243 6.74 -10.81 29.26
N SER A 244 5.68 -11.62 29.35
CA SER A 244 4.74 -11.80 28.25
C SER A 244 3.94 -10.52 27.94
N ALA A 245 3.60 -9.73 28.96
CA ALA A 245 2.90 -8.46 28.80
C ALA A 245 3.75 -7.41 28.07
N ALA A 246 5.07 -7.39 28.29
CA ALA A 246 5.98 -6.50 27.57
C ALA A 246 6.05 -6.81 26.06
N GLY A 247 6.02 -8.11 25.69
CA GLY A 247 5.95 -8.54 24.30
C GLY A 247 4.65 -8.11 23.60
N ALA A 248 3.52 -8.21 24.28
CA ALA A 248 2.23 -7.74 23.76
C ALA A 248 2.21 -6.21 23.55
N ALA A 249 2.82 -5.44 24.47
CA ALA A 249 2.93 -3.99 24.33
C ALA A 249 3.80 -3.57 23.12
N ALA A 250 4.90 -4.27 22.86
CA ALA A 250 5.73 -4.04 21.68
C ALA A 250 4.97 -4.32 20.38
N ALA A 251 4.25 -5.46 20.31
CA ALA A 251 3.43 -5.78 19.14
C ALA A 251 2.33 -4.74 18.89
N GLN A 252 1.67 -4.25 19.95
CA GLN A 252 0.66 -3.19 19.83
C GLN A 252 1.25 -1.87 19.34
N ALA A 253 2.47 -1.51 19.76
CA ALA A 253 3.17 -0.33 19.27
C ALA A 253 3.46 -0.42 17.76
N THR A 254 3.89 -1.58 17.27
CA THR A 254 4.09 -1.83 15.84
C THR A 254 2.79 -1.72 15.05
N ILE A 255 1.70 -2.31 15.54
CA ILE A 255 0.37 -2.20 14.92
C ILE A 255 -0.07 -0.73 14.80
N ASN A 256 0.13 0.08 15.84
CA ASN A 256 -0.21 1.50 15.80
C ASN A 256 0.65 2.29 14.79
N ALA A 257 1.94 1.97 14.67
CA ALA A 257 2.82 2.58 13.69
C ALA A 257 2.39 2.26 12.24
N ILE A 258 2.04 0.99 11.96
CA ILE A 258 1.53 0.56 10.65
C ILE A 258 0.21 1.25 10.32
N GLY A 259 -0.72 1.32 11.27
CA GLY A 259 -1.99 2.02 11.08
C GLY A 259 -1.81 3.49 10.73
N THR A 260 -0.81 4.16 11.34
CA THR A 260 -0.48 5.55 11.02
C THR A 260 0.06 5.70 9.60
N ALA A 261 0.96 4.79 9.17
CA ALA A 261 1.51 4.79 7.82
C ALA A 261 0.43 4.58 6.73
N GLN A 262 -0.55 3.70 6.99
CA GLN A 262 -1.67 3.46 6.07
C GLN A 262 -2.55 4.69 5.86
N VAL A 263 -2.84 5.45 6.92
CA VAL A 263 -3.63 6.69 6.83
C VAL A 263 -2.93 7.74 5.97
N ILE A 264 -1.60 7.89 6.14
CA ILE A 264 -0.79 8.82 5.33
C ILE A 264 -0.80 8.42 3.85
N ALA A 265 -0.65 7.12 3.56
CA ALA A 265 -0.69 6.61 2.19
C ALA A 265 -2.06 6.85 1.53
N ALA A 266 -3.16 6.59 2.24
CA ALA A 266 -4.52 6.83 1.75
C ALA A 266 -4.80 8.32 1.50
N ALA A 267 -4.36 9.20 2.40
CA ALA A 267 -4.47 10.65 2.23
C ALA A 267 -3.69 11.14 1.00
N THR A 268 -2.47 10.62 0.80
CA THR A 268 -1.62 10.95 -0.35
C THR A 268 -2.25 10.48 -1.66
N ALA A 269 -2.78 9.25 -1.70
CA ALA A 269 -3.48 8.72 -2.88
C ALA A 269 -4.72 9.56 -3.24
N THR A 270 -5.48 9.99 -2.22
CA THR A 270 -6.66 10.85 -2.42
C THR A 270 -6.26 12.22 -2.97
N ALA A 271 -5.21 12.83 -2.42
CA ALA A 271 -4.69 14.10 -2.90
C ALA A 271 -4.22 14.01 -4.36
N LEU A 272 -3.51 12.93 -4.73
CA LEU A 272 -3.05 12.72 -6.10
C LEU A 272 -4.22 12.48 -7.06
N ALA A 273 -5.22 11.68 -6.67
CA ALA A 273 -6.42 11.46 -7.47
C ALA A 273 -7.20 12.77 -7.67
N GLN A 274 -7.26 13.63 -6.66
CA GLN A 274 -7.92 14.93 -6.76
C GLN A 274 -7.15 15.91 -7.65
N VAL A 275 -5.81 15.93 -7.58
CA VAL A 275 -4.97 16.68 -8.53
C VAL A 275 -5.18 16.16 -9.95
N ALA A 276 -5.20 14.84 -10.16
CA ALA A 276 -5.42 14.26 -11.48
C ALA A 276 -6.83 14.58 -12.04
N ALA A 277 -7.86 14.52 -11.20
CA ALA A 277 -9.23 14.87 -11.59
C ALA A 277 -9.38 16.37 -11.92
N ASN A 278 -8.75 17.23 -11.13
CA ASN A 278 -8.81 18.68 -11.33
C ASN A 278 -7.91 19.16 -12.48
N SER A 279 -6.87 18.41 -12.83
CA SER A 279 -5.96 18.72 -13.95
C SER A 279 -6.39 18.09 -15.27
N ALA A 280 -7.47 17.31 -15.29
CA ALA A 280 -8.00 16.74 -16.52
C ALA A 280 -8.80 17.82 -17.30
N LEU A 281 -8.44 18.00 -18.57
CA LEU A 281 -9.22 18.82 -19.50
C LEU A 281 -10.57 18.14 -19.74
N SER A 282 -11.63 18.96 -19.82
CA SER A 282 -12.93 18.55 -20.32
C SER A 282 -12.77 18.02 -21.75
N PRO A 283 -13.35 16.86 -22.08
CA PRO A 283 -13.32 16.36 -23.45
C PRO A 283 -14.26 17.15 -24.38
N THR A 284 -15.06 18.07 -23.83
CA THR A 284 -16.04 18.85 -24.58
C THR A 284 -15.42 20.22 -24.82
N ALA A 285 -15.05 20.48 -26.07
CA ALA A 285 -14.56 21.79 -26.46
C ALA A 285 -15.70 22.78 -26.61
N ILE A 286 -15.41 24.04 -26.30
CA ILE A 286 -16.30 25.17 -26.57
C ILE A 286 -15.82 25.82 -27.87
N GLU A 287 -16.71 25.87 -28.85
CA GLU A 287 -16.49 26.52 -30.13
C GLU A 287 -17.28 27.82 -30.18
N THR A 288 -16.61 28.93 -30.47
CA THR A 288 -17.20 30.26 -30.47
C THR A 288 -16.40 31.19 -31.38
N SER A 289 -16.96 32.33 -31.74
CA SER A 289 -16.36 33.25 -32.71
C SER A 289 -16.64 34.69 -32.34
N ILE A 290 -15.66 35.57 -32.58
CA ILE A 290 -15.86 37.03 -32.53
C ILE A 290 -15.56 37.65 -33.91
N GLN A 291 -16.10 38.83 -34.15
CA GLN A 291 -15.84 39.59 -35.36
C GLN A 291 -15.10 40.89 -35.01
N VAL A 292 -13.96 41.12 -35.64
CA VAL A 292 -13.14 42.32 -35.41
C VAL A 292 -12.78 43.03 -36.71
N ASP A 293 -12.30 44.27 -36.61
CA ASP A 293 -11.63 44.95 -37.72
C ASP A 293 -10.20 44.42 -37.87
N LEU A 294 -10.02 43.43 -38.75
CA LEU A 294 -8.72 42.83 -39.06
C LEU A 294 -7.63 43.87 -39.31
N ASN A 295 -7.89 44.85 -40.16
CA ASN A 295 -6.87 45.84 -40.54
C ASN A 295 -6.60 46.80 -39.39
N GLY A 296 -7.64 47.18 -38.65
CA GLY A 296 -7.51 48.00 -37.46
C GLY A 296 -6.62 47.33 -36.41
N VAL A 297 -6.94 46.09 -36.02
CA VAL A 297 -6.22 45.35 -34.97
C VAL A 297 -4.77 45.08 -35.39
N VAL A 298 -4.53 44.56 -36.60
CA VAL A 298 -3.18 44.22 -37.07
C VAL A 298 -2.29 45.47 -37.24
N ASN A 299 -2.85 46.62 -37.60
CA ASN A 299 -2.09 47.87 -37.72
C ASN A 299 -1.96 48.66 -36.41
N GLY A 300 -2.45 48.13 -35.29
CA GLY A 300 -2.38 48.81 -34.00
C GLY A 300 -3.30 50.03 -33.89
N ASN A 301 -4.43 50.04 -34.59
CA ASN A 301 -5.46 51.06 -34.42
C ASN A 301 -6.15 50.84 -33.06
N GLN A 302 -6.02 51.83 -32.17
CA GLN A 302 -6.52 51.77 -30.81
C GLN A 302 -8.04 51.53 -30.74
N ASP A 303 -8.84 52.17 -31.59
CA ASP A 303 -10.30 52.02 -31.58
C ASP A 303 -10.70 50.58 -31.96
N ALA A 304 -9.99 49.97 -32.91
CA ALA A 304 -10.24 48.59 -33.34
C ALA A 304 -9.77 47.56 -32.28
N ILE A 305 -8.68 47.87 -31.57
CA ILE A 305 -8.20 47.07 -30.44
C ILE A 305 -9.21 47.10 -29.31
N GLU A 306 -9.69 48.28 -28.92
CA GLU A 306 -10.69 48.44 -27.85
C GLU A 306 -11.98 47.70 -28.20
N GLN A 307 -12.42 47.76 -29.46
CA GLN A 307 -13.56 46.97 -29.93
C GLN A 307 -13.30 45.45 -29.84
N ALA A 308 -12.11 44.99 -30.22
CA ALA A 308 -11.75 43.58 -30.11
C ALA A 308 -11.71 43.11 -28.64
N GLN A 309 -11.21 43.95 -27.73
CA GLN A 309 -11.24 43.68 -26.29
C GLN A 309 -12.67 43.61 -25.76
N GLU A 310 -13.58 44.49 -26.18
CA GLU A 310 -14.99 44.44 -25.78
C GLU A 310 -15.68 43.14 -26.24
N GLU A 311 -15.39 42.67 -27.46
CA GLU A 311 -15.89 41.37 -27.94
C GLU A 311 -15.31 40.19 -27.12
N ILE A 312 -14.03 40.26 -26.74
CA ILE A 312 -13.40 39.27 -25.85
C ILE A 312 -14.02 39.30 -24.45
N ASP A 313 -14.23 40.48 -23.86
CA ASP A 313 -14.87 40.66 -22.56
C ASP A 313 -16.27 40.03 -22.56
N ASN A 314 -17.04 40.28 -23.63
CA ASN A 314 -18.36 39.70 -23.82
C ASN A 314 -18.28 38.17 -23.93
N LEU A 315 -17.29 37.62 -24.63
CA LEU A 315 -17.06 36.18 -24.70
C LEU A 315 -16.69 35.58 -23.32
N VAL A 316 -15.74 36.19 -22.63
CA VAL A 316 -15.21 35.73 -21.34
C VAL A 316 -16.29 35.79 -20.26
N SER A 317 -17.19 36.77 -20.32
CA SER A 317 -18.31 36.90 -19.38
C SER A 317 -19.29 35.71 -19.39
N GLN A 318 -19.26 34.88 -20.44
CA GLN A 318 -20.09 33.68 -20.56
C GLN A 318 -19.56 32.48 -19.77
N PHE A 319 -18.30 32.55 -19.31
CA PHE A 319 -17.66 31.54 -18.47
C PHE A 319 -17.99 31.77 -17.00
N GLY A 320 -18.18 30.67 -16.26
CA GLY A 320 -18.38 30.73 -14.82
C GLY A 320 -17.14 31.27 -14.06
N PRO A 321 -17.33 31.84 -12.86
CA PRO A 321 -16.25 32.49 -12.10
C PRO A 321 -15.14 31.54 -11.64
N ASP A 322 -15.42 30.23 -11.57
CA ASP A 322 -14.44 29.20 -11.19
C ASP A 322 -13.87 28.46 -12.42
N CYS A 323 -14.16 28.93 -13.63
CA CYS A 323 -13.67 28.28 -14.83
C CYS A 323 -12.17 28.58 -15.05
N ARG A 324 -11.43 27.56 -15.49
CA ARG A 324 -10.05 27.69 -15.97
C ARG A 324 -9.93 27.03 -17.33
N VAL A 325 -9.22 27.69 -18.23
CA VAL A 325 -8.91 27.19 -19.56
C VAL A 325 -7.52 26.57 -19.56
N GLY A 326 -7.39 25.36 -20.09
CA GLY A 326 -6.09 24.71 -20.20
C GLY A 326 -5.48 24.78 -21.60
N PHE A 327 -6.32 24.91 -22.64
CA PHE A 327 -5.83 25.05 -24.02
C PHE A 327 -6.80 25.86 -24.87
N VAL A 328 -6.27 26.75 -25.71
CA VAL A 328 -7.02 27.57 -26.67
C VAL A 328 -6.36 27.43 -28.04
N LEU A 329 -7.18 27.07 -29.04
CA LEU A 329 -6.82 27.17 -30.44
C LEU A 329 -7.57 28.36 -31.06
N THR A 330 -6.83 29.36 -31.52
CA THR A 330 -7.38 30.61 -32.05
C THR A 330 -7.13 30.68 -33.55
N THR A 331 -8.21 30.79 -34.32
CA THR A 331 -8.15 30.79 -35.79
C THR A 331 -8.55 32.15 -36.34
N GLY A 332 -7.60 32.91 -36.88
CA GLY A 332 -7.85 34.23 -37.47
C GLY A 332 -8.15 34.17 -38.98
N TYR A 333 -9.28 34.74 -39.40
CA TYR A 333 -9.72 34.75 -40.79
C TYR A 333 -9.18 35.98 -41.52
N ALA A 334 -8.36 35.76 -42.56
CA ALA A 334 -7.70 36.81 -43.32
C ALA A 334 -7.43 36.37 -44.77
N PRO A 335 -7.25 37.31 -45.72
CA PRO A 335 -6.94 36.96 -47.11
C PRO A 335 -5.56 36.29 -47.28
N GLU A 336 -4.69 36.40 -46.28
CA GLU A 336 -3.33 35.87 -46.27
C GLU A 336 -3.00 35.23 -44.91
N ILE A 337 -2.11 34.23 -44.90
CA ILE A 337 -1.73 33.49 -43.68
C ILE A 337 -1.10 34.41 -42.62
N GLY A 338 -0.22 35.33 -43.05
CA GLY A 338 0.51 36.21 -42.14
C GLY A 338 -0.39 37.08 -41.26
N PRO A 339 -1.29 37.89 -41.86
CA PRO A 339 -2.28 38.66 -41.12
C PRO A 339 -3.23 37.81 -40.26
N GLY A 340 -3.61 36.61 -40.72
CA GLY A 340 -4.46 35.69 -39.94
C GLY A 340 -3.79 35.20 -38.66
N ASN A 341 -2.53 34.75 -38.74
CA ASN A 341 -1.75 34.36 -37.55
C ASN A 341 -1.49 35.55 -36.63
N THR A 342 -1.13 36.71 -37.21
CA THR A 342 -0.89 37.94 -36.43
C THR A 342 -2.13 38.35 -35.65
N LEU A 343 -3.30 38.27 -36.28
CA LEU A 343 -4.57 38.54 -35.62
C LEU A 343 -4.80 37.56 -34.45
N ALA A 344 -4.64 36.25 -34.69
CA ALA A 344 -4.79 35.23 -33.65
C ALA A 344 -3.81 35.43 -32.46
N ASP A 345 -2.55 35.80 -32.75
CA ASP A 345 -1.53 36.07 -31.72
C ASP A 345 -1.88 37.29 -30.86
N ILE A 346 -2.36 38.38 -31.48
CA ILE A 346 -2.79 39.58 -30.75
C ILE A 346 -3.95 39.24 -29.80
N ILE A 347 -4.93 38.48 -30.30
CA ILE A 347 -6.08 38.06 -29.50
C ILE A 347 -5.67 37.12 -28.36
N ASN A 348 -4.78 36.15 -28.60
CA ASN A 348 -4.22 35.29 -27.56
C ASN A 348 -3.47 36.09 -26.48
N GLY A 349 -2.76 37.15 -26.89
CA GLY A 349 -2.12 38.10 -25.98
C GLY A 349 -3.11 38.77 -25.03
N TYR A 350 -4.27 39.20 -25.53
CA TYR A 350 -5.33 39.78 -24.70
C TYR A 350 -5.95 38.75 -23.77
N LEU A 351 -6.27 37.55 -24.25
CA LEU A 351 -6.82 36.48 -23.42
C LEU A 351 -5.91 36.19 -22.20
N GLY A 352 -4.60 36.05 -22.40
CA GLY A 352 -3.66 35.76 -21.31
C GLY A 352 -3.33 36.96 -20.41
N THR A 353 -3.35 38.17 -20.95
CA THR A 353 -2.94 39.37 -20.19
C THR A 353 -4.10 40.00 -19.42
N ASP A 354 -5.26 40.09 -20.05
CA ASP A 354 -6.41 40.84 -19.53
C ASP A 354 -7.36 39.91 -18.74
N HIS A 355 -7.28 38.60 -18.94
CA HIS A 355 -8.10 37.59 -18.23
C HIS A 355 -7.28 36.45 -17.60
N PRO A 356 -6.25 36.74 -16.78
CA PRO A 356 -5.34 35.72 -16.24
C PRO A 356 -6.02 34.73 -15.28
N GLU A 357 -7.15 35.12 -14.69
CA GLU A 357 -7.99 34.23 -13.87
C GLU A 357 -8.60 33.08 -14.67
N LEU A 358 -9.07 33.35 -15.89
CA LEU A 358 -9.65 32.34 -16.78
C LEU A 358 -8.55 31.64 -17.62
N PHE A 359 -7.55 32.40 -18.06
CA PHE A 359 -6.42 31.93 -18.87
C PHE A 359 -5.10 32.10 -18.10
N PRO A 360 -4.84 31.23 -17.11
CA PRO A 360 -3.62 31.29 -16.32
C PRO A 360 -2.35 31.11 -17.19
N PRO A 361 -1.15 31.40 -16.66
CA PRO A 361 0.11 31.25 -17.40
C PRO A 361 0.40 29.83 -17.91
N GLU A 362 -0.29 28.82 -17.37
CA GLU A 362 -0.19 27.43 -17.83
C GLU A 362 -1.08 27.10 -19.03
N THR A 363 -1.96 28.03 -19.46
CA THR A 363 -2.82 27.84 -20.63
C THR A 363 -1.96 27.75 -21.89
N GLY A 364 -2.13 26.67 -22.65
CA GLY A 364 -1.53 26.56 -23.98
C GLY A 364 -2.33 27.37 -25.00
N PHE A 365 -1.65 28.24 -25.75
CA PHE A 365 -2.24 28.98 -26.85
C PHE A 365 -1.62 28.53 -28.17
N GLU A 366 -2.46 28.32 -29.19
CA GLU A 366 -2.04 28.00 -30.55
C GLU A 366 -2.78 28.92 -31.53
N SER A 367 -2.05 29.47 -32.49
CA SER A 367 -2.58 30.41 -33.48
C SER A 367 -2.59 29.79 -34.87
N ILE A 368 -3.73 29.86 -35.55
CA ILE A 368 -3.91 29.35 -36.91
C ILE A 368 -4.54 30.45 -37.78
N ALA A 369 -4.15 30.51 -39.06
CA ALA A 369 -4.79 31.36 -40.04
C ALA A 369 -5.80 30.55 -40.88
N ASN A 370 -6.96 31.14 -41.15
CA ASN A 370 -7.93 30.65 -42.11
C ASN A 370 -8.08 31.65 -43.26
N LEU A 371 -8.05 31.15 -44.51
CA LEU A 371 -8.16 31.98 -45.72
C LEU A 371 -9.61 32.18 -46.18
N GLY A 372 -10.59 31.66 -45.43
CA GLY A 372 -12.01 31.83 -45.67
C GLY A 372 -12.52 33.23 -45.34
N GLU A 373 -13.73 33.53 -45.82
CA GLU A 373 -14.52 34.69 -45.41
C GLU A 373 -15.52 34.30 -44.30
N PRO A 374 -15.95 35.24 -43.43
CA PRO A 374 -15.62 36.68 -43.42
C PRO A 374 -14.25 37.01 -42.81
N PHE A 375 -13.52 37.93 -43.43
CA PHE A 375 -12.25 38.43 -42.88
C PHE A 375 -12.48 39.22 -41.59
N GLY A 376 -11.55 39.05 -40.63
CA GLY A 376 -11.68 39.61 -39.29
C GLY A 376 -12.51 38.75 -38.33
N GLN A 377 -13.05 37.61 -38.77
CA GLN A 377 -13.56 36.61 -37.85
C GLN A 377 -12.40 35.94 -37.11
N VAL A 378 -12.59 35.67 -35.82
CA VAL A 378 -11.67 34.90 -34.99
C VAL A 378 -12.46 33.78 -34.34
N ASP A 379 -12.16 32.54 -34.71
CA ASP A 379 -12.77 31.36 -34.09
C ASP A 379 -11.89 30.85 -32.95
N PHE A 380 -12.53 30.43 -31.87
CA PHE A 380 -11.88 29.80 -30.73
C PHE A 380 -12.36 28.38 -30.57
N PHE A 381 -11.42 27.47 -30.33
CA PHE A 381 -11.68 26.13 -29.84
C PHE A 381 -11.02 25.99 -28.47
N ILE A 382 -11.85 26.01 -27.42
CA ILE A 382 -11.42 26.17 -26.04
C ILE A 382 -11.63 24.87 -25.27
N LEU A 383 -10.56 24.33 -24.69
CA LEU A 383 -10.59 23.19 -23.77
C LEU A 383 -10.41 23.69 -22.34
N THR A 384 -11.46 23.56 -21.54
CA THR A 384 -11.47 23.97 -20.14
C THR A 384 -11.06 22.82 -19.23
N TYR A 385 -10.67 23.10 -17.99
CA TYR A 385 -10.63 22.08 -16.95
C TYR A 385 -12.04 21.59 -16.61
N SER A 386 -12.13 20.39 -16.03
CA SER A 386 -13.42 19.84 -15.59
C SER A 386 -14.12 20.75 -14.57
N GLY A 387 -15.46 20.81 -14.64
CA GLY A 387 -16.28 21.64 -13.74
C GLY A 387 -16.53 23.08 -14.22
N CYS A 388 -15.92 23.51 -15.32
CA CYS A 388 -16.27 24.78 -15.95
C CYS A 388 -17.70 24.76 -16.52
N THR A 389 -18.46 25.82 -16.27
CA THR A 389 -19.76 26.07 -16.90
C THR A 389 -19.65 27.19 -17.92
N TYR A 390 -20.16 26.94 -19.13
CA TYR A 390 -20.26 27.94 -20.21
C TYR A 390 -21.74 28.16 -20.54
N SER A 391 -22.15 29.42 -20.68
CA SER A 391 -23.56 29.81 -20.82
C SER A 391 -23.96 30.25 -22.23
N GLY A 392 -23.03 30.14 -23.19
CA GLY A 392 -23.24 30.56 -24.58
C GLY A 392 -24.07 29.62 -25.44
#